data_AF-A0A920ALU5-F1
#
_entry.id   AF-A0A920ALU5-F1
#
_cell.length_a   1.000
_cell.length_b   1.000
_cell.length_c   1.000
_cell.angle_alpha   90.00
_cell.angle_beta   90.00
_cell.angle_gamma   90.00
#
_symmetry.space_group_name_H-M   'P 1'
#
loop_
_entity.id
_entity.type
_entity.pdbx_description
1 polymer ?
#
loop_
_entity_poly.entity_id
_entity_poly.type
_entity_poly.pdbx_seq_one_letter_code
_entity_poly.pdbx_strand_id
1 'polypeptide(L)'
;MMEDYMEKNWGKQKIYQIFKNSLIGPLKSDIFRYCILYDQGGYYFDISRGCDVPLTKLHDKNTSFILTYEDTDCYIPPNNQKVFNLKRPFNHMLQWGLAFEKKCKFLKILIEEISKSYSFYKNKVFKNPKVAILNFTGPGMYTKIMRDYIS
;
A
#
# COMPACT_ATOMS: atom_id res chain seq x y z
N MET A 1 15.48 6.91 -12.34
CA MET A 1 15.34 5.56 -11.75
C MET A 1 13.89 5.21 -11.41
N MET A 2 13.21 5.91 -10.48
CA MET A 2 11.79 5.65 -10.16
C MET A 2 10.86 5.97 -11.35
N GLU A 3 11.02 7.16 -11.94
CA GLU A 3 10.23 7.59 -13.12
C GLU A 3 10.40 6.61 -14.29
N ASP A 4 11.66 6.35 -14.68
CA ASP A 4 11.97 5.45 -15.80
C ASP A 4 11.42 4.05 -15.57
N TYR A 5 11.48 3.54 -14.32
CA TYR A 5 10.88 2.25 -13.97
C TYR A 5 9.37 2.27 -14.18
N MET A 6 8.69 3.29 -13.66
CA MET A 6 7.24 3.41 -13.76
C MET A 6 6.78 3.60 -15.21
N GLU A 7 7.49 4.41 -15.99
CA GLU A 7 7.21 4.60 -17.41
C GLU A 7 7.40 3.29 -18.19
N LYS A 8 8.51 2.60 -17.98
CA LYS A 8 8.84 1.36 -18.68
C LYS A 8 7.87 0.22 -18.36
N ASN A 9 7.51 0.03 -17.10
CA ASN A 9 6.75 -1.15 -16.65
C ASN A 9 5.25 -0.88 -16.52
N TRP A 10 4.86 0.35 -16.18
CA TRP A 10 3.48 0.75 -15.89
C TRP A 10 2.94 1.86 -16.81
N GLY A 11 3.71 2.29 -17.81
CA GLY A 11 3.41 3.44 -18.67
C GLY A 11 2.06 3.39 -19.41
N LYS A 12 1.56 2.18 -19.67
CA LYS A 12 0.30 1.96 -20.40
C LYS A 12 -0.92 1.85 -19.47
N GLN A 13 -0.70 1.77 -18.16
CA GLN A 13 -1.72 1.55 -17.15
C GLN A 13 -2.17 2.88 -16.55
N LYS A 14 -3.44 2.95 -16.12
CA LYS A 14 -4.01 4.15 -15.49
C LYS A 14 -3.21 4.61 -14.27
N ILE A 15 -2.64 3.67 -13.51
CA ILE A 15 -1.83 3.97 -12.32
C ILE A 15 -0.60 4.84 -12.63
N TYR A 16 0.04 4.69 -13.81
CA TYR A 16 1.16 5.54 -14.20
C TYR A 16 0.73 6.99 -14.42
N GLN A 17 -0.45 7.22 -14.98
CA GLN A 17 -0.97 8.58 -15.12
C GLN A 17 -1.23 9.21 -13.74
N ILE A 18 -1.64 8.43 -12.75
CA ILE A 18 -1.82 8.91 -11.37
C ILE A 18 -0.46 9.25 -10.74
N PHE A 19 0.50 8.34 -10.89
CA PHE A 19 1.90 8.53 -10.46
C PHE A 19 2.52 9.80 -11.07
N LYS A 20 2.33 10.05 -12.37
CA LYS A 20 2.83 11.24 -13.07
C LYS A 20 2.15 12.53 -12.58
N ASN A 21 0.85 12.48 -12.32
CA ASN A 21 0.08 13.62 -11.83
C ASN A 21 0.21 13.85 -10.31
N SER A 22 1.00 13.02 -9.61
CA SER A 22 1.21 13.13 -8.17
C SER A 22 2.00 14.39 -7.85
N LEU A 23 1.36 15.37 -7.21
CA LEU A 23 1.99 16.65 -6.87
C LEU A 23 2.86 16.60 -5.60
N ILE A 24 2.73 15.54 -4.79
CA ILE A 24 3.34 15.44 -3.46
C ILE A 24 4.04 14.08 -3.35
N GLY A 25 5.27 14.10 -2.81
CA GLY A 25 6.17 12.94 -2.72
C GLY A 25 5.55 11.67 -2.11
N PRO A 26 4.88 11.71 -0.94
CA PRO A 26 4.30 10.52 -0.32
C PRO A 26 3.33 9.76 -1.24
N LEU A 27 2.43 10.47 -1.94
CA LEU A 27 1.49 9.86 -2.87
C LEU A 27 2.23 9.11 -4.00
N LYS A 28 3.30 9.71 -4.51
CA LYS A 28 4.15 9.14 -5.55
C LYS A 28 4.88 7.88 -5.06
N SER A 29 5.46 7.94 -3.86
CA SER A 29 6.15 6.82 -3.22
C SER A 29 5.21 5.67 -2.88
N ASP A 30 3.99 5.94 -2.43
CA ASP A 30 2.96 4.93 -2.19
C ASP A 30 2.65 4.14 -3.46
N ILE A 31 2.39 4.83 -4.57
CA ILE A 31 2.11 4.16 -5.84
C ILE A 31 3.30 3.34 -6.29
N PHE A 32 4.51 3.91 -6.25
CA PHE A 32 5.72 3.22 -6.66
C PHE A 32 5.95 1.94 -5.85
N ARG A 33 5.84 2.00 -4.51
CA ARG A 33 6.12 0.85 -3.64
C ARG A 33 5.21 -0.32 -3.97
N TYR A 34 3.93 -0.09 -4.22
CA TYR A 34 3.02 -1.17 -4.60
C TYR A 34 3.36 -1.76 -5.97
N CYS A 35 3.68 -0.91 -6.94
CA CYS A 35 4.00 -1.34 -8.29
C CYS A 35 5.29 -2.16 -8.34
N ILE A 36 6.36 -1.70 -7.68
CA ILE A 36 7.64 -2.44 -7.65
C ILE A 36 7.53 -3.74 -6.86
N LEU A 37 6.83 -3.75 -5.71
CA LEU A 37 6.56 -4.99 -4.95
C LEU A 37 5.71 -5.97 -5.74
N TYR A 38 4.73 -5.50 -6.53
CA TYR A 38 3.96 -6.39 -7.38
C TYR A 38 4.84 -7.05 -8.45
N ASP A 39 5.78 -6.32 -9.03
CA ASP A 39 6.64 -6.83 -10.09
C ASP A 39 7.78 -7.72 -9.60
N GLN A 40 8.39 -7.36 -8.47
CA GLN A 40 9.61 -7.99 -7.97
C GLN A 40 9.38 -8.86 -6.74
N GLY A 41 8.31 -8.63 -5.99
CA GLY A 41 8.16 -9.16 -4.64
C GLY A 41 9.26 -8.64 -3.72
N GLY A 42 9.55 -9.40 -2.67
CA GLY A 42 10.58 -9.09 -1.70
C GLY A 42 10.12 -8.08 -0.66
N TYR A 43 11.08 -7.28 -0.18
CA TYR A 43 10.89 -6.35 0.92
C TYR A 43 11.01 -4.91 0.46
N TYR A 44 10.16 -4.05 1.00
CA TYR A 44 10.25 -2.61 0.85
C TYR A 44 10.31 -1.97 2.23
N PHE A 45 11.29 -1.10 2.44
CA PHE A 45 11.41 -0.25 3.62
C PHE A 45 11.52 1.22 3.21
N ASP A 46 10.85 2.11 3.94
CA ASP A 46 11.17 3.53 3.88
C ASP A 46 12.64 3.72 4.29
N ILE A 47 13.35 4.66 3.66
CA ILE A 47 14.81 4.83 3.83
C ILE A 47 15.24 5.12 5.27
N SER A 48 14.37 5.71 6.08
CA SER A 48 14.60 6.01 7.50
C SER A 48 14.20 4.88 8.45
N ARG A 49 13.77 3.75 7.91
CA ARG A 49 13.27 2.60 8.66
C ARG A 49 14.15 1.39 8.40
N GLY A 50 14.13 0.46 9.34
CA GLY A 50 14.93 -0.76 9.28
C GLY A 50 14.23 -1.92 9.99
N CYS A 51 14.94 -3.03 10.05
CA CYS A 51 14.51 -4.22 10.78
C CYS A 51 15.67 -4.66 11.68
N ASP A 52 15.40 -4.82 12.98
CA ASP A 52 16.42 -5.20 13.97
C ASP A 52 16.76 -6.70 13.92
N VAL A 53 16.04 -7.47 13.10
CA VAL A 53 16.28 -8.89 12.88
C VAL A 53 16.53 -9.18 11.40
N PRO A 54 17.30 -10.23 11.07
CA PRO A 54 17.44 -10.66 9.68
C PRO A 54 16.07 -10.95 9.04
N LEU A 55 15.86 -10.48 7.81
CA LEU A 55 14.59 -10.66 7.09
C LEU A 55 14.19 -12.14 6.93
N THR A 56 15.19 -13.03 6.86
CA THR A 56 15.01 -14.49 6.82
C THR A 56 14.43 -15.09 8.10
N LYS A 57 14.40 -14.35 9.22
CA LYS A 57 13.72 -14.76 10.46
C LYS A 57 12.26 -14.32 10.53
N LEU A 58 11.80 -13.50 9.59
CA LEU A 58 10.44 -12.97 9.60
C LEU A 58 9.43 -13.89 8.91
N HIS A 59 9.88 -14.90 8.17
CA HIS A 59 9.02 -15.76 7.36
C HIS A 59 9.62 -17.15 7.15
N ASP A 60 8.78 -18.08 6.70
CA ASP A 60 9.19 -19.38 6.18
C ASP A 60 9.00 -19.47 4.65
N LYS A 61 9.35 -20.61 4.05
CA LYS A 61 9.24 -20.83 2.59
C LYS A 61 7.80 -20.80 2.05
N ASN A 62 6.79 -20.94 2.90
CA ASN A 62 5.38 -20.98 2.53
C ASN A 62 4.68 -19.63 2.76
N THR A 63 5.42 -18.62 3.24
CA THR A 63 4.87 -17.30 3.54
C THR A 63 4.74 -16.46 2.26
N SER A 64 3.52 -16.12 1.88
CA SER A 64 3.24 -15.27 0.70
C SER A 64 3.37 -13.77 0.96
N PHE A 65 3.11 -13.30 2.19
CA PHE A 65 3.31 -11.90 2.59
C PHE A 65 3.33 -11.79 4.11
N ILE A 66 3.84 -10.66 4.61
CA ILE A 66 3.84 -10.33 6.04
C ILE A 66 2.90 -9.16 6.28
N LEU A 67 2.04 -9.28 7.29
CA LEU A 67 1.13 -8.22 7.72
C LEU A 67 1.52 -7.69 9.10
N THR A 68 1.77 -6.38 9.17
CA THR A 68 2.13 -5.66 10.39
C THR A 68 1.23 -4.44 10.58
N TYR A 69 1.34 -3.77 11.73
CA TYR A 69 0.43 -2.70 12.16
C TYR A 69 1.20 -1.46 12.55
N GLU A 70 0.65 -0.29 12.24
CA GLU A 70 1.08 0.99 12.81
C GLU A 70 0.54 1.14 14.25
N ASP A 71 1.13 2.04 15.03
CA ASP A 71 0.61 2.48 16.33
C ASP A 71 -0.47 3.58 16.19
N THR A 72 -1.21 3.59 15.09
CA THR A 72 -2.29 4.56 14.84
C THR A 72 -3.62 3.86 14.58
N ASP A 73 -4.70 4.47 15.07
CA ASP A 73 -6.05 3.96 14.92
C ASP A 73 -6.59 4.20 13.52
N CYS A 74 -7.28 3.20 12.97
CA CYS A 74 -8.04 3.28 11.74
C CYS A 74 -9.54 3.30 12.07
N TYR A 75 -10.17 4.45 11.84
CA TYR A 75 -11.58 4.67 12.17
C TYR A 75 -12.57 3.93 11.25
N ILE A 76 -12.10 3.39 10.12
CA ILE A 76 -12.91 2.48 9.31
C ILE A 76 -12.89 1.14 10.06
N PRO A 77 -14.02 0.62 10.56
CA PRO A 77 -14.03 -0.63 11.31
C PRO A 77 -13.87 -1.85 10.40
N PRO A 78 -13.39 -2.99 10.92
CA PRO A 78 -13.55 -4.28 10.26
C PRO A 78 -15.03 -4.61 10.00
N ASN A 79 -15.30 -5.34 8.92
CA ASN A 79 -16.65 -5.79 8.53
C ASN A 79 -16.83 -7.32 8.64
N ASN A 80 -15.82 -8.05 9.10
CA ASN A 80 -15.80 -9.52 9.13
C ASN A 80 -15.13 -10.06 10.39
N GLN A 81 -15.67 -11.15 10.95
CA GLN A 81 -15.17 -11.79 12.18
C GLN A 81 -13.70 -12.19 12.11
N LYS A 82 -13.19 -12.68 10.98
CA LYS A 82 -11.78 -13.04 10.81
C LYS A 82 -10.86 -11.85 11.04
N VAL A 83 -11.26 -10.68 10.55
CA VAL A 83 -10.50 -9.44 10.73
C VAL A 83 -10.55 -8.97 12.18
N PHE A 84 -11.68 -9.15 12.89
CA PHE A 84 -11.77 -8.87 14.32
C PHE A 84 -10.84 -9.73 15.17
N ASN A 85 -10.52 -10.94 14.71
CA ASN A 85 -9.62 -11.86 15.41
C ASN A 85 -8.12 -11.55 15.20
N LEU A 86 -7.78 -10.54 14.40
CA LEU A 86 -6.41 -10.07 14.26
C LEU A 86 -5.88 -9.48 15.58
N LYS A 87 -4.56 -9.45 15.75
CA LYS A 87 -3.92 -8.90 16.97
C LYS A 87 -4.26 -7.43 17.23
N ARG A 88 -4.44 -6.65 16.16
CA ARG A 88 -4.67 -5.20 16.18
C ARG A 88 -5.73 -4.81 15.14
N PRO A 89 -6.99 -5.21 15.34
CA PRO A 89 -8.02 -5.15 14.32
C PRO A 89 -8.49 -3.72 14.04
N PHE A 90 -8.22 -2.77 14.93
CA PHE A 90 -8.58 -1.36 14.81
C PHE A 90 -7.41 -0.46 14.41
N ASN A 91 -6.21 -0.99 14.22
CA ASN A 91 -5.05 -0.20 13.79
C ASN A 91 -4.97 -0.11 12.27
N HIS A 92 -4.29 0.93 11.79
CA HIS A 92 -3.78 0.93 10.42
C HIS A 92 -2.76 -0.20 10.25
N MET A 93 -2.76 -0.79 9.07
CA MET A 93 -1.72 -1.73 8.66
C MET A 93 -0.50 -0.97 8.15
N LEU A 94 0.69 -1.49 8.47
CA LEU A 94 1.98 -0.85 8.19
C LEU A 94 2.20 -0.67 6.70
N GLN A 95 2.78 0.47 6.30
CA GLN A 95 3.09 0.74 4.89
C GLN A 95 4.55 1.04 4.60
N TRP A 96 5.32 1.42 5.61
CA TRP A 96 6.74 1.70 5.47
C TRP A 96 7.62 0.47 5.57
N GLY A 97 7.07 -0.71 5.91
CA GLY A 97 7.78 -1.98 5.99
C GLY A 97 6.91 -3.12 5.44
N LEU A 98 7.08 -3.44 4.17
CA LEU A 98 6.21 -4.36 3.43
C LEU A 98 7.00 -5.57 2.95
N ALA A 99 6.36 -6.74 2.92
CA ALA A 99 6.93 -7.96 2.38
C ALA A 99 5.87 -8.74 1.59
N PHE A 100 6.14 -9.00 0.32
CA PHE A 100 5.21 -9.69 -0.57
C PHE A 100 5.93 -10.64 -1.52
N GLU A 101 5.29 -11.75 -1.83
CA GLU A 101 5.65 -12.54 -3.01
C GLU A 101 5.39 -11.74 -4.29
N LYS A 102 6.18 -12.05 -5.32
CA LYS A 102 6.01 -11.47 -6.66
C LYS A 102 4.60 -11.77 -7.19
N LYS A 103 3.96 -10.77 -7.79
CA LYS A 103 2.60 -10.82 -8.33
C LYS A 103 1.51 -11.16 -7.30
N CYS A 104 1.72 -10.79 -6.03
CA CYS A 104 0.71 -10.93 -4.98
C CYS A 104 -0.66 -10.35 -5.41
N LYS A 105 -1.72 -11.16 -5.26
CA LYS A 105 -3.09 -10.80 -5.67
C LYS A 105 -3.61 -9.56 -4.94
N PHE A 106 -3.28 -9.40 -3.67
CA PHE A 106 -3.64 -8.21 -2.90
C PHE A 106 -3.11 -6.91 -3.53
N LEU A 107 -1.82 -6.87 -3.89
CA LEU A 107 -1.20 -5.67 -4.48
C LEU A 107 -1.87 -5.29 -5.80
N LYS A 108 -2.26 -6.28 -6.62
CA LYS A 108 -3.04 -6.02 -7.85
C LYS A 108 -4.37 -5.34 -7.53
N ILE A 109 -5.13 -5.87 -6.57
CA ILE A 109 -6.42 -5.31 -6.15
C ILE A 109 -6.24 -3.87 -5.63
N LEU A 110 -5.22 -3.64 -4.80
CA LEU A 110 -4.91 -2.32 -4.26
C LEU A 110 -4.61 -1.30 -5.37
N ILE A 111 -3.74 -1.66 -6.33
CA ILE A 111 -3.37 -0.80 -7.47
C ILE A 111 -4.61 -0.48 -8.34
N GLU A 112 -5.46 -1.47 -8.57
CA GLU A 112 -6.72 -1.30 -9.30
C GLU A 112 -7.69 -0.39 -8.54
N GLU A 113 -7.80 -0.52 -7.23
CA GLU A 113 -8.67 0.32 -6.40
C GLU A 113 -8.22 1.78 -6.36
N ILE A 114 -6.92 2.03 -6.22
CA ILE A 114 -6.34 3.38 -6.37
C ILE A 114 -6.69 3.94 -7.75
N SER A 115 -6.56 3.12 -8.80
CA SER A 115 -6.89 3.52 -10.16
C SER A 115 -8.37 3.86 -10.34
N LYS A 116 -9.28 3.11 -9.71
CA LYS A 116 -10.73 3.35 -9.71
C LYS A 116 -11.08 4.62 -8.93
N SER A 117 -10.46 4.80 -7.77
CA SER A 117 -10.75 5.90 -6.84
C SER A 117 -10.27 7.26 -7.33
N TYR A 118 -9.35 7.31 -8.30
CA TYR A 118 -8.69 8.55 -8.74
C TYR A 118 -9.64 9.70 -9.11
N SER A 119 -10.83 9.43 -9.67
CA SER A 119 -11.80 10.48 -10.01
C SER A 119 -12.30 11.27 -8.80
N PHE A 120 -12.29 10.67 -7.60
CA PHE A 120 -12.66 11.35 -6.36
C PHE A 120 -11.56 12.29 -5.84
N TYR A 121 -10.34 12.17 -6.36
CA TYR A 121 -9.18 12.95 -5.91
C TYR A 121 -8.64 13.91 -6.97
N LYS A 122 -8.77 13.57 -8.25
CA LYS A 122 -8.32 14.41 -9.37
C LYS A 122 -9.11 15.72 -9.42
N ASN A 123 -8.40 16.84 -9.59
CA ASN A 123 -8.99 18.19 -9.72
C ASN A 123 -9.89 18.57 -8.52
N LYS A 124 -9.56 18.07 -7.32
CA LYS A 124 -10.23 18.45 -6.08
C LYS A 124 -9.28 19.26 -5.21
N VAL A 125 -9.83 20.29 -4.57
CA VAL A 125 -9.14 21.05 -3.53
C VAL A 125 -9.52 20.45 -2.19
N PHE A 126 -8.53 19.96 -1.45
CA PHE A 126 -8.72 19.41 -0.12
C PHE A 126 -8.28 20.41 0.92
N LYS A 127 -9.15 20.70 1.91
CA LYS A 127 -8.79 21.53 3.07
C LYS A 127 -7.57 20.97 3.81
N ASN A 128 -7.44 19.64 3.85
CA ASN A 128 -6.28 18.95 4.39
C ASN A 128 -5.76 17.91 3.38
N PRO A 129 -4.76 18.27 2.56
CA PRO A 129 -4.18 17.36 1.57
C PRO A 129 -3.60 16.09 2.18
N LYS A 130 -3.04 16.16 3.40
CA LYS A 130 -2.48 14.99 4.10
C LYS A 130 -3.55 13.92 4.31
N VAL A 131 -4.73 14.29 4.80
CA VAL A 131 -5.84 13.35 5.02
C VAL A 131 -6.30 12.71 3.71
N ALA A 132 -6.36 13.51 2.63
CA ALA A 132 -6.71 12.98 1.31
C ALA A 132 -5.70 11.93 0.81
N ILE A 133 -4.40 12.18 0.97
CA ILE A 133 -3.34 11.22 0.60
C ILE A 133 -3.45 9.94 1.43
N LEU A 134 -3.60 10.06 2.76
CA LEU A 134 -3.71 8.92 3.67
C LEU A 134 -4.89 8.00 3.30
N ASN A 135 -6.01 8.58 2.85
CA ASN A 135 -7.20 7.83 2.43
C ASN A 135 -7.15 7.34 0.98
N PHE A 136 -6.28 7.91 0.14
CA PHE A 136 -6.20 7.57 -1.29
C PHE A 136 -5.17 6.50 -1.60
N THR A 137 -3.90 6.77 -1.30
CA THR A 137 -2.78 5.86 -1.60
C THR A 137 -2.11 5.34 -0.35
N GLY A 138 -2.32 6.00 0.78
CA GLY A 138 -1.69 5.68 2.05
C GLY A 138 -2.42 4.61 2.86
N PRO A 139 -2.25 4.62 4.20
CA PRO A 139 -2.63 3.51 5.06
C PRO A 139 -4.14 3.30 5.16
N GLY A 140 -4.97 4.32 4.93
CA GLY A 140 -6.42 4.19 4.93
C GLY A 140 -6.90 3.27 3.80
N MET A 141 -6.43 3.53 2.57
CA MET A 141 -6.77 2.69 1.40
C MET A 141 -6.27 1.26 1.57
N TYR A 142 -5.00 1.10 1.94
CA TYR A 142 -4.41 -0.22 2.11
C TYR A 142 -5.07 -1.02 3.22
N THR A 143 -5.32 -0.41 4.38
CA THR A 143 -5.96 -1.10 5.51
C THR A 143 -7.37 -1.55 5.11
N LYS A 144 -8.15 -0.68 4.46
CA LYS A 144 -9.48 -1.04 3.96
C LYS A 144 -9.41 -2.26 3.04
N ILE A 145 -8.58 -2.21 2.00
CA ILE A 145 -8.52 -3.26 0.99
C ILE A 145 -7.90 -4.55 1.52
N MET A 146 -6.92 -4.47 2.42
CA MET A 146 -6.32 -5.66 3.02
C MET A 146 -7.31 -6.38 3.93
N ARG A 147 -8.11 -5.64 4.71
CA ARG A 147 -9.18 -6.22 5.52
C ARG A 147 -10.21 -6.93 4.65
N ASP A 148 -10.63 -6.33 3.55
CA ASP A 148 -11.53 -6.97 2.59
C ASP A 148 -10.89 -8.22 1.95
N TYR A 149 -9.58 -8.19 1.68
CA TYR A 149 -8.84 -9.30 1.05
C TYR A 149 -8.70 -10.54 1.95
N ILE A 150 -8.53 -10.36 3.26
CA ILE A 150 -8.32 -11.45 4.24
C ILE A 150 -9.62 -11.88 4.96
N SER A 151 -10.75 -11.29 4.59
CA SER A 151 -12.07 -11.60 5.14
C SER A 151 -12.61 -12.98 4.74
#